data_AF-A0A920K8Z8-F1
#
_entry.id   AF-A0A920K8Z8-F1
#
_cell.length_a   1.000
_cell.length_b   1.000
_cell.length_c   1.000
_cell.angle_alpha   90.00
_cell.angle_beta   90.00
_cell.angle_gamma   90.00
#
_symmetry.space_group_name_H-M   'P 1'
#
loop_
_entity.id
_entity.type
_entity.pdbx_description
1 polymer ?
#
loop_
_entity_poly.entity_id
_entity_poly.type
_entity_poly.pdbx_seq_one_letter_code
_entity_poly.pdbx_strand_id
1 'polypeptide(L)'
;MILPEHRSMADGIELADSIVINPHKWLLTNFDCSAHFVKDPTALTSTLSILPEYLKSKESEDIIDYRDWSIPLGRRFRALKLWFVIRYYGVGATKND
;
A
#
# COMPACT_ATOMS: atom_id res chain seq x y z
N MET A 1 -8.68 5.28 11.10
CA MET A 1 -7.73 5.10 12.23
C MET A 1 -7.83 3.68 12.78
N ILE A 2 -6.71 3.07 13.17
CA ILE A 2 -6.67 1.65 13.60
C ILE A 2 -7.43 1.44 14.91
N LEU A 3 -7.25 2.37 15.85
CA LEU A 3 -7.99 2.45 17.11
C LEU A 3 -9.45 2.89 16.85
N PRO A 4 -10.46 2.07 17.24
CA PRO A 4 -11.87 2.38 17.02
C PRO A 4 -12.30 3.77 17.54
N GLU A 5 -11.86 4.13 18.74
CA GLU A 5 -12.15 5.38 19.45
C GLU A 5 -11.60 6.63 18.74
N HIS A 6 -10.67 6.46 17.80
CA HIS A 6 -10.11 7.55 17.01
C HIS A 6 -10.57 7.53 15.55
N ARG A 7 -11.51 6.66 15.16
CA ARG A 7 -11.98 6.57 13.78
C ARG A 7 -12.61 7.86 13.26
N SER A 8 -13.23 8.65 14.13
CA SER A 8 -13.83 9.95 13.77
C SER A 8 -12.83 10.95 13.20
N MET A 9 -11.53 10.82 13.50
CA MET A 9 -10.49 11.66 12.88
C MET A 9 -10.35 11.42 11.37
N ALA A 10 -10.95 10.34 10.86
CA ALA A 10 -10.99 10.00 9.45
C ALA A 10 -12.40 10.12 8.85
N ASP A 11 -13.33 10.84 9.48
CA ASP A 11 -14.64 11.09 8.90
C ASP A 11 -14.49 11.80 7.54
N GLY A 12 -15.19 11.30 6.51
CA GLY A 12 -15.05 11.80 5.13
C GLY A 12 -13.95 11.12 4.32
N ILE A 13 -13.17 10.18 4.89
CA ILE A 13 -12.10 9.47 4.19
C ILE A 13 -12.61 8.64 3.00
N GLU A 14 -13.88 8.23 3.02
CA GLU A 14 -14.56 7.54 1.92
C GLU A 14 -14.73 8.40 0.66
N LEU A 15 -14.62 9.73 0.80
CA LEU A 15 -14.65 10.67 -0.32
C LEU A 15 -13.28 10.83 -0.98
N ALA A 16 -12.20 10.34 -0.37
CA ALA A 16 -10.85 10.47 -0.91
C ALA A 16 -10.63 9.58 -2.14
N ASP A 17 -9.96 10.13 -3.16
CA ASP A 17 -9.54 9.36 -4.34
C ASP A 17 -8.28 8.53 -4.08
N SER A 18 -7.48 8.91 -3.08
CA SER A 18 -6.30 8.16 -2.64
C SER A 18 -5.93 8.48 -1.19
N ILE A 19 -5.26 7.54 -0.52
CA ILE A 19 -4.82 7.63 0.87
C ILE A 19 -3.42 7.03 0.99
N VAL A 20 -2.53 7.69 1.73
CA VAL A 20 -1.22 7.14 2.09
C VAL A 20 -1.13 6.94 3.59
N ILE A 21 -0.81 5.72 4.00
CA ILE A 21 -0.51 5.37 5.39
C ILE A 21 0.97 5.01 5.47
N ASN A 22 1.65 5.47 6.51
CA ASN A 22 3.06 5.17 6.73
C ASN A 22 3.22 4.22 7.92
N PRO A 23 3.15 2.89 7.73
CA PRO A 23 3.48 1.94 8.79
C PRO A 23 4.83 2.20 9.47
N HIS A 24 5.79 2.76 8.73
CA HIS A 24 7.09 3.10 9.28
C HIS A 24 7.15 4.29 10.24
N LYS A 25 6.02 4.97 10.48
CA LYS A 25 5.95 6.02 11.50
C LYS A 25 5.59 5.44 12.86
N TRP A 26 4.35 4.96 13.02
CA TRP A 26 3.82 4.53 14.32
C TRP A 26 3.36 3.08 14.37
N LEU A 27 3.58 2.28 13.32
CA LEU A 27 3.19 0.86 13.29
C LEU A 27 4.40 -0.08 13.34
N LEU A 28 5.45 0.33 14.05
CA LEU A 28 6.61 -0.49 14.41
C LEU A 28 7.32 -1.19 13.23
N THR A 29 7.10 -0.69 12.02
CA THR A 29 7.74 -1.23 10.82
C THR A 29 8.97 -0.40 10.51
N ASN A 30 10.14 -1.02 10.36
CA ASN A 30 11.35 -0.24 10.02
C ASN A 30 11.21 0.45 8.65
N PHE A 31 11.81 1.63 8.51
CA PHE A 31 11.88 2.38 7.25
C PHE A 31 12.51 1.53 6.13
N ASP A 32 12.07 1.60 4.87
CA ASP A 32 10.93 2.32 4.29
C ASP A 32 9.66 1.44 4.22
N CYS A 33 8.48 1.97 4.57
CA CYS A 33 7.21 1.25 4.40
C CYS A 33 6.02 2.21 4.33
N SER A 34 5.53 2.49 3.13
CA SER A 34 4.36 3.32 2.88
C SER A 34 3.34 2.52 2.08
N ALA A 35 2.10 2.53 2.53
CA ALA A 35 0.97 1.90 1.86
C ALA A 35 0.14 3.00 1.20
N HIS A 36 0.10 2.97 -0.13
CA HIS A 36 -0.69 3.89 -0.95
C HIS A 36 -1.91 3.14 -1.47
N PHE A 37 -3.09 3.65 -1.14
CA PHE A 37 -4.38 3.14 -1.58
C PHE A 37 -4.96 4.15 -2.56
N VAL A 38 -5.46 3.66 -3.70
CA VAL A 38 -6.14 4.47 -4.71
C VAL A 38 -7.52 3.89 -4.95
N LYS A 39 -8.51 4.76 -5.15
CA LYS A 39 -9.90 4.38 -5.43
C LYS A 39 -10.06 3.83 -6.84
N ASP A 40 -9.35 4.42 -7.80
CA ASP A 40 -9.27 3.95 -9.18
C ASP A 40 -7.83 3.54 -9.53
N PRO A 41 -7.52 2.22 -9.55
CA PRO A 41 -6.23 1.72 -9.98
C PRO A 41 -5.90 2.08 -11.44
N THR A 42 -6.92 2.20 -12.30
CA THR A 42 -6.74 2.48 -13.74
C THR A 42 -6.19 3.87 -13.96
N ALA A 43 -6.67 4.87 -13.21
CA ALA A 43 -6.13 6.22 -13.24
C ALA A 43 -4.64 6.25 -12.91
N LEU A 44 -4.20 5.48 -11.91
CA LEU A 44 -2.79 5.40 -11.53
C LEU A 44 -1.97 4.66 -12.60
N THR A 45 -2.38 3.46 -13.00
CA THR A 45 -1.61 2.62 -13.92
C THR A 45 -1.53 3.21 -15.31
N SER A 46 -2.62 3.79 -15.83
CA SER A 46 -2.60 4.47 -17.15
C SER A 46 -1.67 5.68 -17.17
N THR A 47 -1.56 6.42 -16.06
CA THR A 47 -0.66 7.58 -15.94
C THR A 47 0.82 7.16 -15.96
N LEU A 48 1.14 6.00 -15.40
CA LEU A 48 2.52 5.53 -15.23
C LEU A 48 2.92 4.42 -16.21
N SER A 49 2.02 3.98 -17.09
CA SER A 49 2.25 2.81 -17.93
C SER A 49 3.33 3.06 -18.97
N ILE A 50 4.37 2.22 -18.93
CA ILE A 50 5.41 2.15 -19.95
C ILE A 50 5.69 0.67 -20.21
N LEU A 51 5.30 0.16 -21.38
CA LEU A 51 5.43 -1.26 -21.74
C LEU A 51 6.40 -1.48 -22.91
N PRO A 52 7.72 -1.47 -22.67
CA PRO A 52 8.69 -1.90 -23.66
C PRO A 52 8.60 -3.42 -23.86
N GLU A 53 9.01 -3.90 -25.05
CA GLU A 53 8.88 -5.32 -25.43
C GLU A 53 9.53 -6.29 -24.43
N TYR A 54 10.67 -5.91 -23.85
CA TYR A 54 11.40 -6.73 -22.89
C TYR A 54 10.76 -6.82 -21.50
N LEU A 55 9.70 -6.05 -21.21
CA LEU A 55 8.92 -6.14 -19.98
C LEU A 55 7.57 -6.84 -20.17
N LYS A 56 7.26 -7.30 -21.39
CA LYS A 56 6.03 -8.06 -21.65
C LYS A 56 6.15 -9.47 -21.10
N SER A 57 5.15 -9.90 -20.32
CA SER A 57 4.98 -11.30 -19.94
C SER A 57 3.71 -11.86 -20.57
N LYS A 58 3.68 -13.17 -20.83
CA LYS A 58 2.48 -13.84 -21.39
C LYS A 58 1.27 -13.81 -20.43
N GLU A 59 1.50 -13.53 -19.16
CA GLU A 59 0.52 -13.57 -18.07
C GLU A 59 0.06 -12.17 -17.64
N SER A 60 0.52 -11.10 -18.33
CA SER A 60 0.31 -9.71 -17.90
C SER A 60 -1.16 -9.27 -17.85
N GLU A 61 -2.08 -9.96 -18.52
CA GLU A 61 -3.49 -9.55 -18.61
C GLU A 61 -4.32 -9.92 -17.37
N ASP A 62 -3.94 -10.98 -16.65
CA ASP A 62 -4.72 -11.52 -15.51
C ASP A 62 -4.06 -11.26 -14.14
N ILE A 63 -2.96 -10.50 -14.09
CA ILE A 63 -2.19 -10.26 -12.86
C ILE A 63 -2.05 -8.77 -12.54
N ILE A 64 -1.93 -8.45 -11.26
CA ILE A 64 -1.56 -7.11 -10.81
C ILE A 64 -0.04 -6.93 -11.01
N ASP A 65 0.34 -6.27 -12.10
CA ASP A 65 1.71 -5.82 -12.31
C ASP A 65 1.96 -4.49 -11.58
N TYR A 66 2.75 -4.54 -10.51
CA TYR A 66 3.12 -3.36 -9.73
C TYR A 66 4.14 -2.43 -10.42
N ARG A 67 4.62 -2.75 -11.62
CA ARG A 67 5.45 -1.85 -12.42
C ARG A 67 4.81 -0.47 -12.58
N ASP A 68 3.54 -0.47 -12.98
CA ASP A 68 2.81 0.77 -13.32
C ASP A 68 2.18 1.44 -12.07
N TRP A 69 2.57 1.01 -10.87
CA TRP A 69 2.03 1.53 -9.59
C TRP A 69 2.96 2.53 -8.89
N SER A 70 4.15 2.76 -9.44
CA SER A 70 5.10 3.74 -8.91
C SER A 70 6.02 4.25 -10.00
N ILE A 71 6.65 5.40 -9.75
CA ILE A 71 7.62 6.01 -10.67
C ILE A 71 8.78 5.05 -11.04
N PRO A 72 9.46 4.38 -10.08
CA PRO A 72 10.51 3.43 -10.43
C PRO A 72 9.97 2.04 -10.83
N LEU A 73 10.57 1.43 -11.85
CA LEU A 73 10.33 0.04 -12.24
C LEU A 73 10.73 -0.95 -11.13
N GLY A 74 11.93 -0.76 -10.56
CA GLY A 74 12.48 -1.67 -9.55
C GLY A 74 11.84 -1.46 -8.18
N ARG A 75 11.33 -2.54 -7.57
CA ARG A 75 10.74 -2.52 -6.22
C ARG A 75 11.23 -3.67 -5.34
N ARG A 76 11.37 -3.39 -4.04
CA ARG A 76 11.73 -4.38 -3.01
C ARG A 76 10.48 -5.05 -2.44
N PHE A 77 10.64 -6.24 -1.85
CA PHE A 77 9.54 -6.97 -1.21
C PHE A 77 9.22 -6.44 0.20
N ARG A 78 8.75 -5.18 0.28
CA ARG A 78 8.45 -4.49 1.55
C ARG A 78 7.28 -5.09 2.33
N ALA A 79 6.38 -5.79 1.65
CA ALA A 79 5.22 -6.41 2.29
C ALA A 79 5.63 -7.48 3.32
N LEU A 80 6.79 -8.15 3.13
CA LEU A 80 7.23 -9.20 4.04
C LEU A 80 7.44 -8.69 5.47
N LYS A 81 8.20 -7.60 5.66
CA LYS A 81 8.45 -7.04 6.99
C LYS A 81 7.16 -6.53 7.64
N LEU A 82 6.27 -5.89 6.88
CA LEU A 82 4.99 -5.42 7.37
C LEU A 82 4.12 -6.60 7.83
N TRP A 83 4.10 -7.68 7.04
CA TRP A 83 3.36 -8.89 7.37
C TRP A 83 3.86 -9.53 8.67
N PHE A 84 5.19 -9.63 8.87
CA PHE A 84 5.76 -10.11 10.12
C PHE A 84 5.35 -9.26 11.32
N VAL A 85 5.40 -7.93 11.21
CA VAL A 85 4.96 -7.01 12.29
C VAL A 85 3.49 -7.25 12.64
N ILE A 86 2.61 -7.27 11.63
CA ILE A 86 1.17 -7.50 11.85
C ILE A 86 0.90 -8.87 12.46
N ARG A 87 1.62 -9.91 12.02
CA ARG A 87 1.47 -11.28 12.54
C ARG A 87 2.00 -11.43 13.96
N TYR A 88 3.10 -10.77 14.29
CA TYR A 88 3.77 -10.87 15.58
C TYR A 88 3.00 -10.12 16.68
N TYR A 89 2.63 -8.86 16.41
CA TYR A 89 1.89 -8.05 17.38
C TYR A 89 0.39 -8.35 17.36
N GLY A 90 -0.17 -8.72 16.19
CA GLY A 90 -1.62 -8.82 16.01
C GLY A 90 -2.30 -7.45 15.99
N VAL A 91 -3.59 -7.45 15.63
CA VAL A 91 -4.41 -6.21 15.55
C VAL A 91 -4.84 -5.72 16.95
N GLY A 92 -4.81 -6.60 17.95
CA GLY A 92 -5.14 -6.26 19.33
C GLY A 92 -4.04 -5.47 20.05
N ALA A 93 -2.76 -5.74 19.76
CA ALA A 93 -1.64 -5.10 20.46
C ALA A 93 -1.46 -3.61 20.14
N THR A 94 -2.15 -3.08 19.14
CA THR A 94 -2.19 -1.63 18.90
C THR A 94 -3.11 -0.88 19.86
N LYS A 95 -3.93 -1.58 20.66
CA LYS A 95 -4.74 -0.99 21.73
C LYS A 95 -3.88 -0.90 23.00
N ASN A 96 -3.70 0.32 23.53
CA ASN A 96 -3.23 0.48 24.89
C ASN A 96 -4.44 0.28 25.80
N ASP A 97 -4.42 -0.77 26.62
CA ASP A 97 -5.24 -0.84 27.83
C ASP A 97 -4.59 0.01 28.95
#